data_AF-A0A9P0JPT8-F1
#
_entry.id   AF-A0A9P0JPT8-F1
#
_cell.length_a   1.000
_cell.length_b   1.000
_cell.length_c   1.000
_cell.angle_alpha   90.00
_cell.angle_beta   90.00
_cell.angle_gamma   90.00
#
_symmetry.space_group_name_H-M   'P 1'
#
loop_
_entity.id
_entity.type
_entity.pdbx_description
1 polymer ?
#
loop_
_entity_poly.entity_id
_entity_poly.type
_entity_poly.pdbx_seq_one_letter_code
_entity_poly.pdbx_strand_id
1 'polypeptide(L)'
;MTAFWFTGILLLLYLFHVIEKLYKIPWLKIEFVFDATWVVMYLIAASLAVSFGPEAYIAAGFFGFCAMVMYSADAVLKSFAIQRGELAQGERVINTQRTTVSSPTY
;
A
#
# COMPACT_ATOMS: atom_id res chain seq x y z
N MET A 1 14.47 -4.91 7.94
CA MET A 1 13.85 -6.23 8.25
C MET A 1 12.33 -6.11 8.33
N THR A 2 11.79 -5.18 9.12
CA THR A 2 10.33 -4.91 9.23
C THR A 2 9.63 -4.66 7.90
N ALA A 3 10.27 -3.91 6.98
CA ALA A 3 9.78 -3.67 5.62
C ALA A 3 9.45 -4.96 4.85
N PHE A 4 10.43 -5.86 4.81
CA PHE A 4 10.35 -7.14 4.11
C PHE A 4 9.27 -8.06 4.69
N TRP A 5 9.18 -8.14 6.02
CA TRP A 5 8.17 -8.98 6.67
C TRP A 5 6.76 -8.42 6.48
N PHE A 6 6.59 -7.11 6.53
CA PHE A 6 5.28 -6.49 6.33
C PHE A 6 4.78 -6.70 4.88
N THR A 7 5.63 -6.46 3.88
CA THR A 7 5.27 -6.71 2.47
C THR A 7 5.07 -8.19 2.19
N GLY A 8 5.86 -9.08 2.80
CA GLY A 8 5.71 -10.52 2.68
C GLY A 8 4.40 -11.05 3.29
N ILE A 9 4.03 -10.56 4.47
CA ILE A 9 2.75 -10.92 5.11
C ILE A 9 1.58 -10.37 4.30
N LEU A 10 1.64 -9.12 3.83
CA LEU A 10 0.62 -8.57 2.93
C LEU A 10 0.46 -9.40 1.66
N LEU A 11 1.57 -9.80 1.03
CA LEU A 11 1.55 -10.66 -0.15
C LEU A 11 0.80 -11.98 0.12
N LEU A 12 1.03 -12.61 1.27
CA LEU A 12 0.28 -13.81 1.66
C LEU A 12 -1.21 -13.52 1.88
N LEU A 13 -1.56 -12.39 2.50
CA LEU A 13 -2.96 -11.99 2.70
C LEU A 13 -3.68 -11.72 1.37
N TYR A 14 -2.98 -11.12 0.39
CA TYR A 14 -3.46 -10.97 -0.98
C TYR A 14 -3.65 -12.34 -1.66
N LEU A 15 -2.67 -13.23 -1.56
CA LEU A 15 -2.70 -14.56 -2.20
C LEU A 15 -3.88 -15.42 -1.69
N PHE A 16 -4.09 -15.43 -0.37
CA PHE A 16 -5.18 -16.19 0.25
C PHE A 16 -6.53 -15.46 0.26
N HIS A 17 -6.65 -14.33 -0.45
CA HIS A 17 -7.89 -13.54 -0.57
C HIS A 17 -8.49 -13.15 0.80
N VAL A 18 -7.65 -13.06 1.85
CA VAL A 18 -8.07 -12.66 3.19
C VAL A 18 -8.46 -11.18 3.20
N ILE A 19 -7.79 -10.37 2.36
CA ILE A 19 -8.07 -8.95 2.18
C ILE A 19 -9.47 -8.72 1.62
N GLU A 20 -9.94 -9.55 0.68
CA GLU A 20 -11.30 -9.48 0.13
C GLU A 20 -12.36 -9.76 1.20
N LYS A 21 -12.10 -10.73 2.08
CA LYS A 21 -13.02 -11.06 3.19
C LYS A 21 -13.07 -9.97 4.27
N LEU A 22 -12.02 -9.17 4.38
CA LEU A 22 -11.89 -8.05 5.33
C LEU A 22 -12.06 -6.68 4.65
N TYR A 23 -13.03 -6.56 3.74
CA TYR A 23 -13.32 -5.34 2.97
C TYR A 23 -13.66 -4.08 3.80
N LYS A 24 -14.00 -4.22 5.09
CA LYS A 24 -14.27 -3.08 5.98
C LYS A 24 -13.02 -2.28 6.34
N ILE A 25 -11.85 -2.91 6.29
CA ILE A 25 -10.59 -2.25 6.64
C ILE A 25 -10.06 -1.54 5.40
N PRO A 26 -9.71 -0.23 5.48
CA PRO A 26 -9.18 0.51 4.34
C PRO A 26 -7.71 0.14 4.06
N TRP A 27 -7.47 -1.08 3.60
CA TRP A 27 -6.13 -1.65 3.35
C TRP A 27 -5.25 -0.75 2.49
N LEU A 28 -5.80 -0.22 1.39
CA LEU A 28 -5.11 0.68 0.47
C LEU A 28 -4.53 1.92 1.17
N LYS A 29 -5.24 2.48 2.16
CA LYS A 29 -4.75 3.63 2.94
C LYS A 29 -3.63 3.24 3.91
N ILE A 30 -3.73 2.06 4.51
CA ILE A 30 -2.70 1.53 5.43
C ILE A 30 -1.40 1.31 4.66
N GLU A 31 -1.49 0.68 3.48
CA GLU A 31 -0.35 0.46 2.60
C GLU A 31 0.30 1.76 2.14
N PHE A 32 -0.50 2.76 1.76
CA PHE A 32 0.02 4.07 1.38
C PHE A 32 0.79 4.75 2.52
N VAL A 33 0.25 4.76 3.74
CA VAL A 33 0.93 5.35 4.91
C VAL A 33 2.23 4.60 5.22
N PHE A 34 2.22 3.28 5.07
CA PHE A 34 3.41 2.45 5.26
C PHE A 34 4.51 2.81 4.27
N ASP A 35 4.21 2.83 2.97
CA ASP A 35 5.20 3.20 1.95
C ASP A 35 5.70 4.63 2.13
N ALA A 36 4.80 5.58 2.38
CA ALA A 36 5.18 6.98 2.60
C ALA A 36 6.14 7.14 3.80
N THR A 37 5.90 6.41 4.88
CA THR A 37 6.79 6.41 6.06
C THR A 37 8.16 5.84 5.70
N TRP A 38 8.21 4.75 4.91
CA TRP A 38 9.47 4.15 4.48
C TRP A 38 10.25 4.98 3.48
N VAL A 39 9.59 5.72 2.58
CA VAL A 39 10.26 6.69 1.70
C VAL A 39 11.07 7.69 2.53
N VAL A 40 10.46 8.27 3.57
CA VAL A 40 11.12 9.24 4.46
C VAL A 40 12.30 8.60 5.19
N MET A 41 12.12 7.38 5.70
CA MET A 41 13.20 6.69 6.43
C MET A 41 14.35 6.25 5.53
N TYR A 42 14.07 5.77 4.32
CA TYR A 42 15.11 5.47 3.34
C TYR A 42 15.84 6.72 2.87
N LEU A 43 15.14 7.85 2.71
CA LEU A 43 15.76 9.13 2.37
C LEU A 43 16.77 9.57 3.44
N ILE A 44 16.37 9.53 4.71
CA ILE A 44 17.23 9.91 5.85
C ILE A 44 18.42 8.94 5.96
N ALA A 45 18.15 7.63 5.92
CA ALA A 45 19.19 6.61 6.06
C ALA A 45 20.21 6.64 4.91
N ALA A 46 19.76 6.81 3.66
CA ALA A 46 20.64 6.91 2.50
C ALA A 46 21.47 8.19 2.53
N SER A 47 20.86 9.32 2.91
CA SER A 47 21.57 10.60 3.04
C SER A 47 22.66 10.54 4.12
N LEU A 48 22.36 9.92 5.26
CA LEU A 48 23.34 9.66 6.32
C LEU A 48 24.45 8.71 5.84
N ALA A 49 24.10 7.60 5.18
CA ALA A 49 25.06 6.62 4.70
C ALA A 49 26.08 7.22 3.71
N VAL A 50 25.63 8.08 2.79
CA VAL A 50 26.52 8.78 1.85
C VAL A 50 27.35 9.87 2.54
N SER A 51 26.85 10.43 3.64
CA SER A 51 27.58 11.47 4.40
C SER A 51 28.76 10.91 5.21
N PHE A 52 28.74 9.61 5.54
CA PHE A 52 29.87 8.95 6.21
C PHE A 52 30.81 8.35 5.15
N GLY A 53 32.04 8.88 5.08
CA GLY A 53 33.04 8.58 4.06
C GLY A 53 33.61 7.15 3.95
N PRO A 54 33.36 6.17 4.84
CA PRO A 54 33.78 4.79 4.56
C PRO A 54 33.10 4.22 3.30
N GLU A 55 33.91 3.69 2.38
CA GLU A 55 33.50 3.12 1.08
C GLU A 55 32.32 2.13 1.19
N ALA A 56 32.24 1.38 2.29
CA ALA A 56 31.18 0.42 2.56
C ALA A 56 29.78 1.08 2.69
N TYR A 57 29.70 2.34 3.13
CA TYR A 57 28.44 3.04 3.30
C TYR A 57 27.92 3.67 2.01
N ILE A 58 28.78 3.87 1.00
CA ILE A 58 28.36 4.35 -0.33
C ILE A 58 27.45 3.34 -1.00
N ALA A 59 27.78 2.04 -0.93
CA ALA A 59 26.92 0.98 -1.46
C ALA A 59 25.57 0.94 -0.73
N ALA A 60 25.57 1.08 0.60
CA ALA A 60 24.34 1.15 1.40
C ALA A 60 23.49 2.38 1.03
N GLY A 61 24.13 3.52 0.79
CA GLY A 61 23.48 4.74 0.31
C GLY A 61 22.84 4.55 -1.07
N PHE A 62 23.56 3.97 -2.03
CA PHE A 62 23.04 3.69 -3.38
C PHE A 62 21.79 2.80 -3.34
N PHE A 63 21.88 1.65 -2.67
CA PHE A 63 20.72 0.75 -2.55
C PHE A 63 19.58 1.38 -1.73
N GLY A 64 19.90 2.22 -0.74
CA GLY A 64 18.92 3.01 0.01
C GLY A 64 18.15 4.01 -0.86
N PHE A 65 18.83 4.71 -1.78
CA PHE A 65 18.19 5.61 -2.74
C PHE A 65 17.34 4.84 -3.76
N CYS A 66 17.83 3.71 -4.28
CA CYS A 66 17.02 2.85 -5.15
C CYS A 66 15.75 2.37 -4.44
N ALA A 67 15.85 1.94 -3.18
CA ALA A 67 14.69 1.56 -2.39
C ALA A 67 13.73 2.75 -2.19
N MET A 68 14.24 3.94 -1.85
CA MET A 68 13.43 5.16 -1.72
C MET A 68 12.60 5.43 -2.99
N VAL A 69 13.23 5.35 -4.17
CA VAL A 69 12.54 5.56 -5.45
C VAL A 69 11.44 4.51 -5.66
N MET A 70 11.73 3.23 -5.42
CA MET A 70 10.74 2.15 -5.58
C MET A 70 9.54 2.32 -4.65
N TYR A 71 9.78 2.60 -3.37
CA TYR A 71 8.71 2.86 -2.39
C TYR A 71 7.92 4.13 -2.74
N SER A 72 8.57 5.16 -3.30
CA SER A 72 7.89 6.38 -3.73
C SER A 72 6.99 6.16 -4.94
N ALA A 73 7.42 5.35 -5.91
CA ALA A 73 6.63 5.01 -7.07
C ALA A 73 5.37 4.22 -6.66
N ASP A 74 5.53 3.24 -5.76
CA ASP A 74 4.42 2.46 -5.23
C ASP A 74 3.42 3.34 -4.44
N ALA A 75 3.92 4.26 -3.59
CA ALA A 75 3.09 5.24 -2.90
C ALA A 75 2.29 6.13 -3.86
N VAL A 76 2.89 6.57 -4.97
CA VAL A 76 2.20 7.39 -5.99
C VAL A 76 1.09 6.58 -6.67
N LEU A 77 1.36 5.34 -7.07
CA LEU A 77 0.35 4.46 -7.66
C LEU A 77 -0.83 4.23 -6.70
N LYS A 78 -0.54 3.95 -5.42
CA LYS A 78 -1.57 3.82 -4.38
C LYS A 78 -2.32 5.11 -4.13
N SER A 79 -1.66 6.27 -4.21
CA SER A 79 -2.33 7.57 -4.06
C SER A 79 -3.36 7.81 -5.16
N PHE A 80 -3.07 7.42 -6.40
CA PHE A 80 -4.02 7.48 -7.50
C PHE A 80 -5.17 6.49 -7.31
N ALA A 81 -4.88 5.26 -6.89
CA ALA A 81 -5.91 4.27 -6.59
C ALA A 81 -6.86 4.74 -5.47
N ILE A 82 -6.33 5.37 -4.41
CA ILE A 82 -7.14 5.96 -3.33
C ILE A 82 -8.03 7.08 -3.86
N GLN A 83 -7.50 7.97 -4.70
CA GLN A 83 -8.27 9.07 -5.30
C GLN A 83 -9.40 8.56 -6.20
N ARG A 84 -9.18 7.43 -6.89
CA ARG A 84 -10.19 6.75 -7.73
C ARG A 84 -11.19 5.93 -6.92
N GLY A 85 -10.97 5.75 -5.62
CA GLY A 85 -11.82 4.93 -4.75
C GLY A 85 -11.75 3.44 -5.09
N GLU A 86 -10.63 2.99 -5.67
CA GLU A 86 -10.41 1.60 -6.04
C GLU A 86 -10.32 0.71 -4.78
N LEU A 87 -10.73 -0.54 -4.94
CA LEU A 87 -10.59 -1.55 -3.89
C LEU A 87 -9.19 -2.14 -3.95
N ALA A 88 -8.62 -2.47 -2.79
CA ALA A 88 -7.34 -3.15 -2.71
C ALA A 88 -7.35 -4.51 -3.44
N GLN A 89 -8.46 -5.26 -3.32
CA GLN A 89 -8.68 -6.54 -4.01
C GLN A 89 -10.18 -6.82 -4.12
N GLY A 90 -10.61 -7.42 -5.24
CA GLY A 90 -12.00 -7.85 -5.49
C GLY A 90 -12.89 -6.81 -6.18
N GLU A 91 -14.15 -7.19 -6.40
CA GLU A 91 -15.18 -6.37 -7.05
C GLU A 91 -16.14 -5.78 -5.99
N ARG A 92 -16.59 -4.53 -6.19
CA ARG A 92 -17.53 -3.89 -5.27
C ARG A 92 -18.93 -4.52 -5.45
N VAL A 93 -19.30 -5.46 -4.59
CA VAL A 93 -20.65 -6.07 -4.63
C VAL A 93 -21.67 -5.08 -4.07
N ILE A 94 -22.25 -4.26 -4.94
CA ILE A 94 -23.35 -3.36 -4.60
C ILE A 94 -24.64 -4.20 -4.55
N ASN A 95 -25.02 -4.65 -3.34
CA ASN A 95 -26.34 -5.23 -3.11
C ASN A 95 -27.40 -4.11 -3.20
N THR A 96 -27.84 -3.80 -4.42
CA THR A 96 -28.96 -2.88 -4.63
C THR A 96 -30.24 -3.59 -4.19
N GLN A 97 -30.73 -3.31 -2.99
CA GLN A 97 -32.09 -3.72 -2.61
C GLN A 97 -33.10 -2.85 -3.37
N ARG A 98 -33.74 -3.43 -4.39
CA ARG A 98 -34.91 -2.81 -5.03
C ARG A 98 -36.13 -3.10 -4.19
N THR A 99 -36.61 -2.12 -3.43
CA THR A 99 -37.91 -2.19 -2.76
C THR A 99 -39.01 -2.00 -3.81
N THR A 100 -39.59 -3.09 -4.29
CA THR A 100 -40.79 -3.01 -5.15
C THR A 100 -42.01 -2.78 -4.28
N VAL A 101 -42.56 -1.55 -4.32
CA VAL A 101 -43.85 -1.24 -3.72
C VAL A 101 -44.94 -1.84 -4.61
N SER A 102 -45.58 -2.93 -4.16
CA SER A 102 -46.77 -3.47 -4.81
C SER A 102 -47.98 -2.62 -4.42
N SER A 103 -48.57 -1.92 -5.39
CA SER A 103 -49.85 -1.22 -5.22
C SER A 103 -50.98 -2.24 -5.04
N PRO A 104 -51.88 -2.08 -4.05
CA PRO A 104 -53.01 -2.99 -3.85
C PRO A 104 -54.03 -2.84 -5.00
N THR A 105 -54.44 -3.97 -5.57
CA THR A 105 -55.54 -4.03 -6.54
C THR A 105 -56.86 -4.03 -5.78
N TYR A 106 -57.70 -3.01 -6.01
CA TYR A 106 -59.09 -2.93 -5.54
C TYR A 106 -60.03 -3.74 -6.44
#